data_AF-A0A7S2X5Q0-F1
#
_entry.id   AF-A0A7S2X5Q0-F1
#
_cell.length_a   1.000
_cell.length_b   1.000
_cell.length_c   1.000
_cell.angle_alpha   90.00
_cell.angle_beta   90.00
_cell.angle_gamma   90.00
#
_symmetry.space_group_name_H-M   'P 1'
#
loop_
_entity.id
_entity.type
_entity.pdbx_description
1 polymer ?
#
loop_
_entity_poly.entity_id
_entity_poly.type
_entity_poly.pdbx_seq_one_letter_code
_entity_poly.pdbx_strand_id
1 'polypeptide(L)'
;VNTHVDDVYRATYKRVYERNRRYYNRYPMDVGRVHRIVRYLKENAVEMPSGGVLTPQRFLQLGLGLGSKTGMESLHWLIEGAWVPDGTELSHEFLKNVESMQAFETNPIYYLLHEPIYADREGPMGWSAQRILEEVLPEMPEFNPEGAMTGEKPVYFTGEMVYPWMADGAYPRLTPLKETAHKLAEEKNWGAIYDSSKLRDTPVPCAALVSYEDLYVEREFSEKTAKLLGDKCQLWITNEHQHSGLRDDGYGVLSKLIAMARGDDVTPS
;
A
#
# COMPACT_ATOMS: atom_id res chain seq x y z
N VAL A 1 -5.96 1.48 17.19
CA VAL A 1 -6.53 2.61 17.99
C VAL A 1 -5.39 3.36 18.65
N ASN A 2 -5.43 4.69 18.71
CA ASN A 2 -4.37 5.54 19.32
C ASN A 2 -2.96 5.27 18.77
N THR A 3 -2.82 5.10 17.45
CA THR A 3 -1.51 4.94 16.80
C THR A 3 -1.34 6.10 15.84
N HIS A 4 -0.27 6.87 16.01
CA HIS A 4 0.00 8.03 15.17
C HIS A 4 0.32 7.57 13.74
N VAL A 5 -0.13 8.32 12.74
CA VAL A 5 0.03 7.98 11.32
C VAL A 5 1.50 7.77 10.92
N ASP A 6 2.41 8.54 11.50
CA ASP A 6 3.86 8.38 11.26
C ASP A 6 4.36 7.00 11.71
N ASP A 7 3.88 6.48 12.84
CA ASP A 7 4.26 5.15 13.31
C ASP A 7 3.67 4.05 12.44
N VAL A 8 2.48 4.29 11.88
CA VAL A 8 1.88 3.42 10.86
C VAL A 8 2.79 3.34 9.64
N TYR A 9 3.19 4.49 9.07
CA TYR A 9 4.06 4.48 7.89
C TYR A 9 5.47 3.96 8.17
N ARG A 10 6.07 4.23 9.34
CA ARG A 10 7.36 3.64 9.71
C ARG A 10 7.29 2.11 9.75
N ALA A 11 6.18 1.55 10.23
CA ALA A 11 5.96 0.11 10.23
C ALA A 11 5.72 -0.43 8.81
N THR A 12 4.84 0.20 8.03
CA THR A 12 4.51 -0.29 6.69
C THR A 12 5.66 -0.14 5.70
N TYR A 13 6.51 0.90 5.79
CA TYR A 13 7.74 0.96 4.98
C TYR A 13 8.68 -0.21 5.24
N LYS A 14 8.81 -0.68 6.50
CA LYS A 14 9.58 -1.90 6.81
C LYS A 14 8.96 -3.15 6.19
N ARG A 15 7.62 -3.27 6.20
CA ARG A 15 6.91 -4.37 5.53
C ARG A 15 7.12 -4.34 4.02
N VAL A 16 7.03 -3.16 3.41
CA VAL A 16 7.26 -2.95 1.98
C VAL A 16 8.71 -3.22 1.60
N TYR A 17 9.66 -2.84 2.43
CA TYR A 17 11.07 -3.14 2.23
C TYR A 17 11.31 -4.66 2.17
N GLU A 18 10.83 -5.40 3.16
CA GLU A 18 10.98 -6.87 3.18
C GLU A 18 10.24 -7.54 2.03
N ARG A 19 9.07 -7.00 1.65
CA ARG A 19 8.30 -7.53 0.51
C ARG A 19 9.04 -7.34 -0.81
N ASN A 20 9.64 -6.17 -1.04
CA ASN A 20 10.48 -5.91 -2.21
C ASN A 20 11.71 -6.84 -2.24
N ARG A 21 12.39 -7.01 -1.10
CA ARG A 21 13.52 -7.94 -0.99
C ARG A 21 13.13 -9.36 -1.43
N ARG A 22 11.96 -9.84 -1.00
CA ARG A 22 11.43 -11.16 -1.42
C ARG A 22 11.06 -11.20 -2.90
N TYR A 23 10.45 -10.14 -3.43
CA TYR A 23 10.15 -10.02 -4.85
C TYR A 23 11.42 -10.14 -5.70
N TYR A 24 12.46 -9.37 -5.40
CA TYR A 24 13.72 -9.43 -6.16
C TYR A 24 14.52 -10.72 -5.92
N ASN A 25 14.43 -11.34 -4.74
CA ASN A 25 15.01 -12.68 -4.54
C ASN A 25 14.33 -13.74 -5.41
N ARG A 26 13.01 -13.62 -5.61
CA ARG A 26 12.23 -14.53 -6.44
C ARG A 26 12.43 -14.26 -7.93
N TYR A 27 12.55 -12.99 -8.32
CA TYR A 27 12.76 -12.55 -9.69
C TYR A 27 14.01 -11.64 -9.82
N PRO A 28 15.24 -12.21 -9.71
CA PRO A 28 16.47 -11.41 -9.74
C PRO A 28 16.68 -10.63 -11.04
N MET A 29 16.17 -11.15 -12.16
CA MET A 29 16.24 -10.50 -13.47
C MET A 29 15.44 -9.18 -13.52
N ASP A 30 14.44 -9.01 -12.66
CA ASP A 30 13.61 -7.81 -12.68
C ASP A 30 14.36 -6.59 -12.17
N VAL A 31 15.47 -6.75 -11.44
CA VAL A 31 16.35 -5.63 -11.06
C VAL A 31 16.79 -4.85 -12.31
N GLY A 32 17.30 -5.54 -13.32
CA GLY A 32 17.76 -4.91 -14.56
C GLY A 32 16.60 -4.34 -15.38
N ARG A 33 15.46 -5.04 -15.41
CA ARG A 33 14.26 -4.60 -16.15
C ARG A 33 13.65 -3.33 -15.54
N VAL A 34 13.52 -3.30 -14.22
CA VAL A 34 13.03 -2.13 -13.46
C VAL A 34 13.98 -0.95 -13.64
N HIS A 35 15.29 -1.15 -13.54
CA HIS A 35 16.25 -0.06 -13.82
C HIS A 35 16.08 0.52 -15.23
N ARG A 36 15.92 -0.35 -16.23
CA ARG A 36 15.70 0.10 -17.62
C ARG A 36 14.44 0.95 -17.75
N ILE A 37 13.32 0.51 -17.15
CA ILE A 37 12.06 1.26 -17.17
C ILE A 37 12.23 2.61 -16.45
N VAL A 38 12.75 2.61 -15.23
CA VAL A 38 12.94 3.84 -14.44
C VAL A 38 13.82 4.85 -15.17
N ARG A 39 14.93 4.42 -15.77
CA ARG A 39 15.80 5.30 -16.59
C ARG A 39 15.04 5.88 -17.78
N TYR A 40 14.31 5.04 -18.51
CA TYR A 40 13.53 5.48 -19.65
C TYR A 40 12.47 6.52 -19.27
N LEU A 41 11.74 6.31 -18.17
CA LEU A 41 10.74 7.24 -17.67
C LEU A 41 11.33 8.57 -17.15
N LYS A 42 12.63 8.58 -16.81
CA LYS A 42 13.33 9.81 -16.40
C LYS A 42 13.76 10.65 -17.62
N GLU A 43 14.09 9.99 -18.73
CA GLU A 43 14.58 10.62 -19.95
C GLU A 43 13.45 10.96 -20.94
N ASN A 44 12.29 10.32 -20.80
CA ASN A 44 11.17 10.43 -21.74
C ASN A 44 9.86 10.77 -21.02
N ALA A 45 9.11 11.72 -21.54
CA ALA A 45 7.75 12.00 -21.10
C ALA A 45 6.81 10.95 -21.73
N VAL A 46 6.46 9.92 -20.96
CA VAL A 46 5.58 8.84 -21.42
C VAL A 46 4.14 9.17 -21.06
N GLU A 47 3.33 9.45 -22.08
CA GLU A 47 1.89 9.70 -21.91
C GLU A 47 1.13 8.41 -21.60
N MET A 48 0.21 8.52 -20.64
CA MET A 48 -0.66 7.41 -20.26
C MET A 48 -1.91 7.39 -21.16
N PRO A 49 -2.42 6.21 -21.55
CA PRO A 49 -3.57 6.09 -22.45
C PRO A 49 -4.85 6.83 -22.02
N SER A 50 -5.10 7.05 -20.72
CA SER A 50 -6.21 7.84 -20.17
C SER A 50 -5.85 9.30 -19.87
N GLY A 51 -4.64 9.72 -20.24
CA GLY A 51 -4.05 11.02 -19.96
C GLY A 51 -3.12 11.02 -18.75
N GLY A 52 -2.32 12.08 -18.63
CA GLY A 52 -1.27 12.19 -17.62
C GLY A 52 0.01 11.51 -18.08
N VAL A 53 0.96 11.37 -17.16
CA VAL A 53 2.30 10.83 -17.46
C VAL A 53 2.68 9.70 -16.52
N LEU A 54 3.40 8.71 -17.06
CA LEU A 54 4.02 7.67 -16.25
C LEU A 54 5.38 8.16 -15.73
N THR A 55 5.39 8.75 -14.55
CA THR A 55 6.66 9.12 -13.89
C THR A 55 7.31 7.90 -13.25
N PRO A 56 8.62 7.94 -12.92
CA PRO A 56 9.25 6.91 -12.10
C PRO A 56 8.50 6.63 -10.80
N GLN A 57 8.04 7.67 -10.10
CA GLN A 57 7.29 7.51 -8.85
C GLN A 57 5.94 6.81 -9.08
N ARG A 58 5.20 7.18 -10.15
CA ARG A 58 3.94 6.52 -10.51
C ARG A 58 4.16 5.07 -10.88
N PHE A 59 5.23 4.75 -11.61
CA PHE A 59 5.58 3.37 -11.91
C PHE A 59 5.92 2.58 -10.63
N LEU A 60 6.70 3.16 -9.71
CA LEU A 60 7.06 2.48 -8.46
C LEU A 60 5.86 2.30 -7.49
N GLN A 61 4.78 3.06 -7.64
CA GLN A 61 3.52 2.82 -6.92
C GLN A 61 2.83 1.49 -7.30
N LEU A 62 3.27 0.79 -8.36
CA LEU A 62 2.77 -0.56 -8.67
C LEU A 62 3.05 -1.57 -7.55
N GLY A 63 3.97 -1.28 -6.63
CA GLY A 63 4.20 -2.12 -5.46
C GLY A 63 3.01 -2.19 -4.50
N LEU A 64 1.98 -1.33 -4.66
CA LEU A 64 0.68 -1.54 -4.05
C LEU A 64 0.21 -2.98 -4.31
N GLY A 65 0.39 -3.54 -5.51
CA GLY A 65 -0.04 -4.90 -5.83
C GLY A 65 0.64 -6.01 -5.00
N LEU A 66 1.82 -5.77 -4.43
CA LEU A 66 2.64 -6.77 -3.74
C LEU A 66 2.04 -7.30 -2.43
N GLY A 67 1.00 -6.65 -1.90
CA GLY A 67 0.27 -7.08 -0.71
C GLY A 67 -0.85 -8.08 -1.00
N SER A 68 -1.03 -8.46 -2.27
CA SER A 68 -1.93 -9.55 -2.67
C SER A 68 -1.17 -10.87 -2.85
N LYS A 69 -1.90 -12.00 -2.81
CA LYS A 69 -1.33 -13.34 -2.95
C LYS A 69 -0.59 -13.56 -4.26
N THR A 70 -1.11 -13.03 -5.37
CA THR A 70 -0.52 -13.14 -6.72
C THR A 70 0.26 -11.89 -7.14
N GLY A 71 0.47 -10.95 -6.23
CA GLY A 71 1.00 -9.63 -6.56
C GLY A 71 2.40 -9.66 -7.16
N MET A 72 3.26 -10.57 -6.69
CA MET A 72 4.62 -10.71 -7.20
C MET A 72 4.64 -11.25 -8.63
N GLU A 73 3.81 -12.26 -8.92
CA GLU A 73 3.65 -12.87 -10.24
C GLU A 73 3.05 -11.87 -11.23
N SER A 74 2.00 -11.14 -10.82
CA SER A 74 1.37 -10.10 -11.64
C SER A 74 2.34 -8.98 -12.00
N LEU A 75 3.15 -8.52 -11.03
CA LEU A 75 4.15 -7.48 -11.27
C LEU A 75 5.26 -8.00 -12.18
N HIS A 76 5.79 -9.20 -11.93
CA HIS A 76 6.81 -9.82 -12.78
C HIS A 76 6.37 -9.90 -14.24
N TRP A 77 5.15 -10.40 -14.48
CA TRP A 77 4.61 -10.54 -15.83
C TRP A 77 4.41 -9.18 -16.53
N LEU A 78 3.95 -8.17 -15.80
CA LEU A 78 3.86 -6.79 -16.30
C LEU A 78 5.24 -6.27 -16.74
N ILE A 79 6.27 -6.46 -15.91
CA ILE A 79 7.64 -5.99 -16.18
C ILE A 79 8.28 -6.72 -17.37
N GLU A 80 7.99 -8.01 -17.53
CA GLU A 80 8.45 -8.79 -18.68
C GLU A 80 7.89 -8.27 -20.02
N GLY A 81 6.62 -7.87 -20.04
CA GLY A 81 5.93 -7.35 -21.23
C GLY A 81 6.07 -5.85 -21.47
N ALA A 82 7.02 -5.17 -20.81
CA ALA A 82 7.05 -3.71 -20.78
C ALA A 82 7.32 -3.03 -22.14
N TRP A 83 8.01 -3.69 -23.06
CA TRP A 83 8.57 -3.08 -24.27
C TRP A 83 7.90 -3.59 -25.54
N VAL A 84 7.86 -2.77 -26.59
CA VAL A 84 7.58 -3.25 -27.95
C VAL A 84 8.68 -4.22 -28.43
N PRO A 85 8.45 -5.06 -29.45
CA PRO A 85 9.40 -6.11 -29.85
C PRO A 85 10.83 -5.66 -30.15
N ASP A 86 11.03 -4.44 -30.67
CA ASP A 86 12.36 -3.88 -30.94
C ASP A 86 13.01 -3.20 -29.72
N GLY A 87 12.28 -3.08 -28.61
CA GLY A 87 12.76 -2.51 -27.35
C GLY A 87 12.91 -1.00 -27.34
N THR A 88 12.39 -0.27 -28.33
CA THR A 88 12.61 1.18 -28.46
C THR A 88 11.73 2.01 -27.52
N GLU A 89 10.51 1.56 -27.25
CA GLU A 89 9.54 2.24 -26.39
C GLU A 89 8.72 1.28 -25.52
N LEU A 90 8.03 1.84 -24.53
CA LEU A 90 7.09 1.09 -23.70
C LEU A 90 5.84 0.74 -24.51
N SER A 91 5.38 -0.52 -24.42
CA SER A 91 4.24 -0.99 -25.21
C SER A 91 2.92 -0.39 -24.73
N HIS A 92 1.97 -0.20 -25.65
CA HIS A 92 0.62 0.25 -25.28
C HIS A 92 -0.07 -0.71 -24.30
N GLU A 93 0.16 -2.02 -24.47
CA GLU A 93 -0.34 -3.05 -23.56
C GLU A 93 0.20 -2.87 -22.15
N PHE A 94 1.52 -2.65 -22.01
CA PHE A 94 2.13 -2.34 -20.71
C PHE A 94 1.48 -1.11 -20.07
N LEU A 95 1.36 0.00 -20.80
CA LEU A 95 0.76 1.22 -20.26
C LEU A 95 -0.69 1.02 -19.83
N LYS A 96 -1.49 0.28 -20.61
CA LYS A 96 -2.86 -0.08 -20.25
C LYS A 96 -2.93 -0.96 -19.00
N ASN A 97 -2.02 -1.92 -18.88
CA ASN A 97 -1.96 -2.77 -17.71
C ASN A 97 -1.53 -2.00 -16.45
N VAL A 98 -0.59 -1.04 -16.57
CA VAL A 98 -0.23 -0.12 -15.49
C VAL A 98 -1.46 0.69 -15.02
N GLU A 99 -2.24 1.26 -15.94
CA GLU A 99 -3.49 1.97 -15.58
C GLU A 99 -4.47 1.07 -14.83
N SER A 100 -4.66 -0.16 -15.32
CA SER A 100 -5.61 -1.11 -14.73
C SER A 100 -5.26 -1.51 -13.29
N MET A 101 -3.98 -1.43 -12.93
CA MET A 101 -3.48 -1.72 -11.58
C MET A 101 -3.56 -0.51 -10.63
N GLN A 102 -3.90 0.69 -11.14
CA GLN A 102 -3.87 1.95 -10.38
C GLN A 102 -5.21 2.68 -10.42
N ALA A 103 -6.14 2.26 -9.56
CA ALA A 103 -7.53 2.73 -9.59
C ALA A 103 -7.79 4.08 -8.87
N PHE A 104 -6.76 4.92 -8.66
CA PHE A 104 -6.89 6.17 -7.90
C PHE A 104 -7.84 7.18 -8.57
N GLU A 105 -7.87 7.24 -9.90
CA GLU A 105 -8.69 8.20 -10.66
C GLU A 105 -10.18 7.85 -10.67
N THR A 106 -10.52 6.57 -10.55
CA THR A 106 -11.91 6.11 -10.45
C THR A 106 -12.40 6.05 -9.00
N ASN A 107 -11.48 6.08 -8.03
CA ASN A 107 -11.77 6.01 -6.60
C ASN A 107 -11.11 7.18 -5.84
N PRO A 108 -11.43 8.45 -6.16
CA PRO A 108 -10.74 9.62 -5.60
C PRO A 108 -10.89 9.77 -4.08
N ILE A 109 -11.94 9.18 -3.49
CA ILE A 109 -12.11 9.13 -2.02
C ILE A 109 -10.94 8.37 -1.37
N TYR A 110 -10.43 7.32 -2.02
CA TYR A 110 -9.26 6.60 -1.53
C TYR A 110 -8.06 7.53 -1.41
N TYR A 111 -7.77 8.33 -2.45
CA TYR A 111 -6.70 9.32 -2.41
C TYR A 111 -6.92 10.39 -1.33
N LEU A 112 -8.13 10.95 -1.25
CA LEU A 112 -8.44 12.06 -0.32
C LEU A 112 -8.44 11.65 1.14
N LEU A 113 -8.93 10.45 1.46
CA LEU A 113 -9.17 10.00 2.83
C LEU A 113 -8.15 8.96 3.31
N HIS A 114 -7.13 8.60 2.50
CA HIS A 114 -6.15 7.58 2.86
C HIS A 114 -5.45 7.83 4.20
N GLU A 115 -4.92 9.03 4.43
CA GLU A 115 -4.30 9.38 5.71
C GLU A 115 -5.34 9.80 6.77
N PRO A 116 -6.41 10.56 6.43
CA PRO A 116 -7.45 10.88 7.39
C PRO A 116 -8.07 9.70 8.16
N ILE A 117 -7.98 8.46 7.67
CA ILE A 117 -8.44 7.27 8.44
C ILE A 117 -7.69 7.11 9.78
N TYR A 118 -6.51 7.70 9.92
CA TYR A 118 -5.68 7.67 11.13
C TYR A 118 -5.87 8.89 12.04
N ALA A 119 -6.69 9.86 11.64
CA ALA A 119 -6.84 11.15 12.32
C ALA A 119 -7.75 11.05 13.57
N ASP A 120 -7.38 10.21 14.53
CA ASP A 120 -8.11 10.04 15.78
C ASP A 120 -7.63 11.04 16.84
N ARG A 121 -8.38 12.14 17.03
CA ARG A 121 -8.09 13.27 17.95
C ARG A 121 -6.84 14.09 17.62
N GLU A 122 -5.96 13.58 16.77
CA GLU A 122 -4.69 14.19 16.43
C GLU A 122 -4.64 14.56 14.95
N GLY A 123 -3.89 15.62 14.67
CA GLY A 123 -3.60 16.14 13.35
C GLY A 123 -2.53 17.24 13.46
N PRO A 124 -1.96 17.69 12.35
CA PRO A 124 -2.25 17.29 10.97
C PRO A 124 -1.62 15.95 10.58
N MET A 125 -2.23 15.22 9.64
CA MET A 125 -1.59 14.04 9.05
C MET A 125 -0.42 14.46 8.15
N GLY A 126 -0.63 15.52 7.36
CA GLY A 126 0.38 16.30 6.66
C GLY A 126 1.26 15.55 5.65
N TRP A 127 0.71 14.60 4.90
CA TRP A 127 1.46 13.77 3.96
C TRP A 127 2.52 12.92 4.67
N SER A 128 2.10 12.25 5.74
CA SER A 128 2.94 11.39 6.55
C SER A 128 3.67 10.33 5.70
N ALA A 129 3.01 9.73 4.71
CA ALA A 129 3.65 8.76 3.82
C ALA A 129 4.90 9.33 3.11
N GLN A 130 4.82 10.59 2.66
CA GLN A 130 5.93 11.31 2.01
C GLN A 130 7.01 11.67 3.03
N ARG A 131 6.63 12.25 4.18
CA ARG A 131 7.60 12.65 5.22
C ARG A 131 8.38 11.45 5.76
N ILE A 132 7.70 10.33 5.99
CA ILE A 132 8.33 9.12 6.48
C ILE A 132 9.19 8.46 5.40
N LEU A 133 8.81 8.55 4.12
CA LEU A 133 9.72 8.16 3.04
C LEU A 133 11.04 8.92 3.13
N GLU A 134 10.97 10.25 3.24
CA GLU A 134 12.13 11.13 3.39
C GLU A 134 12.96 10.80 4.64
N GLU A 135 12.31 10.48 5.75
CA GLU A 135 12.94 10.07 7.00
C GLU A 135 13.71 8.75 6.86
N VAL A 136 13.12 7.73 6.22
CA VAL A 136 13.72 6.38 6.13
C VAL A 136 14.68 6.22 4.96
N LEU A 137 14.66 7.12 3.98
CA LEU A 137 15.51 7.06 2.77
C LEU A 137 17.01 6.88 3.04
N PRO A 138 17.63 7.52 4.06
CA PRO A 138 19.04 7.28 4.38
C PRO A 138 19.36 5.83 4.77
N GLU A 139 18.42 5.15 5.44
CA GLU A 139 18.56 3.75 5.87
C GLU A 139 18.03 2.76 4.83
N MET A 140 17.10 3.20 3.98
CA MET A 140 16.45 2.42 2.92
C MET A 140 16.60 3.12 1.55
N PRO A 141 17.84 3.32 1.06
CA PRO A 141 18.10 4.07 -0.16
C PRO A 141 17.51 3.41 -1.41
N GLU A 142 17.16 2.12 -1.34
CA GLU A 142 16.52 1.38 -2.42
C GLU A 142 15.17 2.01 -2.84
N PHE A 143 14.48 2.75 -1.96
CA PHE A 143 13.27 3.49 -2.34
C PHE A 143 13.54 4.75 -3.19
N ASN A 144 14.79 5.17 -3.34
CA ASN A 144 15.13 6.31 -4.19
C ASN A 144 15.17 5.88 -5.67
N PRO A 145 14.31 6.42 -6.56
CA PRO A 145 14.34 6.08 -7.98
C PRO A 145 15.69 6.39 -8.65
N GLU A 146 16.46 7.35 -8.11
CA GLU A 146 17.79 7.70 -8.59
C GLU A 146 18.80 6.54 -8.52
N GLY A 147 18.56 5.56 -7.63
CA GLY A 147 19.37 4.34 -7.54
C GLY A 147 19.42 3.57 -8.86
N ALA A 148 18.40 3.68 -9.72
CA ALA A 148 18.40 3.06 -11.03
C ALA A 148 19.56 3.58 -11.92
N MET A 149 20.00 4.82 -11.73
CA MET A 149 21.06 5.42 -12.55
C MET A 149 22.42 4.79 -12.28
N THR A 150 22.71 4.42 -11.03
CA THR A 150 23.96 3.71 -10.68
C THR A 150 23.85 2.23 -11.00
N GLY A 151 22.66 1.64 -10.80
CA GLY A 151 22.38 0.23 -11.06
C GLY A 151 23.06 -0.74 -10.07
N GLU A 152 23.67 -0.23 -9.00
CA GLU A 152 24.40 -1.03 -8.01
C GLU A 152 23.46 -1.82 -7.08
N LYS A 153 22.28 -1.26 -6.81
CA LYS A 153 21.26 -1.84 -5.94
C LYS A 153 19.90 -1.82 -6.65
N PRO A 154 18.97 -2.73 -6.31
CA PRO A 154 17.61 -2.65 -6.81
C PRO A 154 16.92 -1.35 -6.39
N VAL A 155 16.02 -0.85 -7.24
CA VAL A 155 15.05 0.19 -6.87
C VAL A 155 13.77 -0.47 -6.38
N TYR A 156 13.31 -0.11 -5.19
CA TYR A 156 12.14 -0.71 -4.56
C TYR A 156 10.86 0.03 -4.94
N PHE A 157 9.80 -0.76 -5.15
CA PHE A 157 8.44 -0.27 -5.33
C PHE A 157 7.87 0.17 -3.99
N THR A 158 7.00 1.19 -3.99
CA THR A 158 6.25 1.61 -2.80
C THR A 158 4.99 0.77 -2.63
N GLY A 159 4.45 0.70 -1.42
CA GLY A 159 3.24 -0.06 -1.10
C GLY A 159 1.97 0.80 -1.13
N GLU A 160 1.15 0.67 -0.08
CA GLU A 160 -0.11 1.40 0.07
C GLU A 160 0.09 2.84 0.59
N MET A 161 0.79 3.64 -0.20
CA MET A 161 1.10 5.04 0.11
C MET A 161 0.46 5.98 -0.91
N VAL A 162 -0.16 7.04 -0.39
CA VAL A 162 -0.59 8.20 -1.21
C VAL A 162 0.37 9.36 -1.00
N TYR A 163 0.62 10.11 -2.06
CA TYR A 163 1.59 11.20 -2.05
C TYR A 163 0.99 12.48 -2.63
N PRO A 164 1.47 13.67 -2.21
CA PRO A 164 0.96 14.95 -2.73
C PRO A 164 1.15 15.08 -4.25
N TRP A 165 2.28 14.59 -4.77
CA TRP A 165 2.63 14.67 -6.19
C TRP A 165 1.65 13.93 -7.11
N MET A 166 0.81 13.03 -6.60
CA MET A 166 -0.17 12.30 -7.40
C MET A 166 -1.14 13.24 -8.12
N ALA A 167 -1.50 14.36 -7.47
CA ALA A 167 -2.37 15.38 -8.06
C ALA A 167 -1.61 16.44 -8.88
N ASP A 168 -0.29 16.29 -9.07
CA ASP A 168 0.56 17.18 -9.88
C ASP A 168 0.65 16.72 -11.35
N GLY A 169 -0.47 16.25 -11.89
CA GLY A 169 -0.58 15.82 -13.29
C GLY A 169 -0.20 14.37 -13.58
N ALA A 170 0.35 13.64 -12.61
CA ALA A 170 0.55 12.20 -12.74
C ALA A 170 -0.79 11.47 -12.91
N TYR A 171 -1.82 11.87 -12.16
CA TYR A 171 -3.20 11.38 -12.30
C TYR A 171 -4.14 12.57 -12.61
N PRO A 172 -4.48 12.84 -13.88
CA PRO A 172 -5.23 14.03 -14.28
C PRO A 172 -6.57 14.22 -13.56
N ARG A 173 -7.28 13.15 -13.21
CA ARG A 173 -8.55 13.23 -12.48
C ARG A 173 -8.40 13.60 -11.02
N LEU A 174 -7.19 13.49 -10.45
CA LEU A 174 -6.89 13.95 -9.10
C LEU A 174 -6.49 15.43 -9.05
N THR A 175 -6.01 16.01 -10.16
CA THR A 175 -5.58 17.42 -10.22
C THR A 175 -6.62 18.42 -9.69
N PRO A 176 -7.93 18.32 -10.06
CA PRO A 176 -8.94 19.23 -9.52
C PRO A 176 -9.16 19.11 -8.01
N LEU A 177 -8.73 18.00 -7.40
CA LEU A 177 -8.89 17.70 -5.98
C LEU A 177 -7.66 18.11 -5.15
N LYS A 178 -6.59 18.60 -5.78
CA LYS A 178 -5.32 18.94 -5.13
C LYS A 178 -5.51 19.85 -3.92
N GLU A 179 -6.22 20.96 -4.08
CA GLU A 179 -6.45 21.92 -2.99
C GLU A 179 -7.20 21.28 -1.82
N THR A 180 -8.23 20.47 -2.11
CA THR A 180 -8.97 19.73 -1.09
C THR A 180 -8.06 18.74 -0.35
N ALA A 181 -7.21 18.02 -1.06
CA ALA A 181 -6.28 17.07 -0.47
C ALA A 181 -5.28 17.76 0.46
N HIS A 182 -4.73 18.92 0.08
CA HIS A 182 -3.87 19.71 0.94
C HIS A 182 -4.58 20.22 2.20
N LYS A 183 -5.83 20.71 2.07
CA LYS A 183 -6.61 21.15 3.24
C LYS A 183 -6.86 20.00 4.23
N LEU A 184 -7.18 18.81 3.73
CA LEU A 184 -7.35 17.62 4.58
C LEU A 184 -6.04 17.23 5.27
N ALA A 185 -4.91 17.28 4.53
CA ALA A 185 -3.60 16.99 5.10
C ALA A 185 -3.20 17.99 6.19
N GLU A 186 -3.60 19.26 6.09
CA GLU A 186 -3.27 20.33 7.05
C GLU A 186 -4.28 20.48 8.22
N GLU A 187 -5.43 19.81 8.16
CA GLU A 187 -6.44 19.88 9.21
C GLU A 187 -5.91 19.34 10.54
N LYS A 188 -6.10 20.10 11.61
CA LYS A 188 -5.60 19.80 12.96
C LYS A 188 -6.72 19.41 13.92
N ASN A 189 -7.95 19.84 13.65
CA ASN A 189 -9.08 19.75 14.56
C ASN A 189 -9.90 18.50 14.30
N TRP A 190 -9.23 17.34 14.26
CA TRP A 190 -9.92 16.07 14.10
C TRP A 190 -10.61 15.66 15.40
N GLY A 191 -11.85 15.21 15.28
CA GLY A 191 -12.59 14.63 16.39
C GLY A 191 -12.06 13.25 16.78
N ALA A 192 -12.63 12.67 17.83
CA ALA A 192 -12.42 11.26 18.14
C ALA A 192 -13.10 10.38 17.08
N ILE A 193 -12.32 9.54 16.39
CA ILE A 193 -12.83 8.49 15.51
C ILE A 193 -13.22 7.26 16.34
N TYR A 194 -12.43 6.96 17.37
CA TYR A 194 -12.64 5.79 18.23
C TYR A 194 -12.86 6.17 19.69
N ASP A 195 -13.82 5.52 20.35
CA ASP A 195 -14.01 5.57 21.80
C ASP A 195 -13.42 4.32 22.45
N SER A 196 -12.19 4.45 22.98
CA SER A 196 -11.49 3.33 23.61
C SER A 196 -12.22 2.73 24.82
N SER A 197 -13.06 3.52 25.52
CA SER A 197 -13.83 3.00 26.65
C SER A 197 -14.94 2.08 26.17
N LYS A 198 -15.71 2.51 25.16
CA LYS A 198 -16.76 1.68 24.54
C LYS A 198 -16.22 0.44 23.86
N LEU A 199 -15.01 0.50 23.29
CA LEU A 199 -14.36 -0.67 22.71
C LEU A 199 -14.01 -1.73 23.77
N ARG A 200 -13.54 -1.33 24.96
CA ARG A 200 -13.28 -2.27 26.06
C ARG A 200 -14.55 -2.93 26.57
N ASP A 201 -15.62 -2.14 26.68
CA ASP A 201 -16.91 -2.58 27.25
C ASP A 201 -17.88 -3.15 26.19
N THR A 202 -17.39 -3.46 24.98
CA THR A 202 -18.26 -3.94 23.92
C THR A 202 -18.93 -5.27 24.30
N PRO A 203 -20.27 -5.38 24.19
CA PRO A 203 -20.96 -6.64 24.45
C PRO A 203 -20.92 -7.59 23.24
N VAL A 204 -20.50 -7.09 22.07
CA VAL A 204 -20.56 -7.81 20.79
C VAL A 204 -19.30 -8.65 20.62
N PRO A 205 -19.44 -9.99 20.46
CA PRO A 205 -18.32 -10.84 20.07
C PRO A 205 -17.77 -10.47 18.69
N CYS A 206 -16.46 -10.47 18.56
CA CYS A 206 -15.71 -10.12 17.37
C CYS A 206 -14.71 -11.23 17.04
N ALA A 207 -14.45 -11.41 15.75
CA ALA A 207 -13.35 -12.21 15.25
C ALA A 207 -12.63 -11.42 14.16
N ALA A 208 -11.30 -11.52 14.09
CA ALA A 208 -10.51 -10.83 13.10
C ALA A 208 -9.46 -11.76 12.48
N LEU A 209 -9.36 -11.71 11.14
CA LEU A 209 -8.25 -12.26 10.39
C LEU A 209 -7.09 -11.25 10.45
N VAL A 210 -5.92 -11.70 10.86
CA VAL A 210 -4.70 -10.89 10.84
C VAL A 210 -3.62 -11.64 10.07
N SER A 211 -3.33 -11.18 8.86
CA SER A 211 -2.26 -11.74 8.05
C SER A 211 -0.91 -11.42 8.68
N TYR A 212 -0.07 -12.45 8.88
CA TYR A 212 1.16 -12.39 9.67
C TYR A 212 2.17 -11.34 9.14
N GLU A 213 2.22 -11.18 7.83
CA GLU A 213 3.08 -10.23 7.10
C GLU A 213 2.25 -9.44 6.09
N ASP A 214 1.07 -8.96 6.52
CA ASP A 214 0.29 -8.00 5.74
C ASP A 214 1.16 -6.78 5.36
N LEU A 215 1.07 -6.36 4.11
CA LEU A 215 1.87 -5.26 3.57
C LEU A 215 1.35 -3.90 4.05
N TYR A 216 0.05 -3.81 4.32
CA TYR A 216 -0.66 -2.55 4.51
C TYR A 216 -1.09 -2.36 5.97
N VAL A 217 -1.43 -3.44 6.67
CA VAL A 217 -1.93 -3.40 8.06
C VAL A 217 -0.94 -4.06 9.00
N GLU A 218 -0.20 -3.27 9.77
CA GLU A 218 0.80 -3.81 10.71
C GLU A 218 0.14 -4.69 11.79
N ARG A 219 0.58 -5.95 11.83
CA ARG A 219 0.08 -7.00 12.73
C ARG A 219 0.08 -6.55 14.19
N GLU A 220 1.16 -5.93 14.65
CA GLU A 220 1.28 -5.52 16.05
C GLU A 220 0.24 -4.46 16.45
N PHE A 221 -0.20 -3.59 15.53
CA PHE A 221 -1.24 -2.61 15.81
C PHE A 221 -2.63 -3.25 15.85
N SER A 222 -2.87 -4.25 15.01
CA SER A 222 -4.07 -5.10 15.07
C SER A 222 -4.14 -5.86 16.39
N GLU A 223 -3.04 -6.48 16.81
CA GLU A 223 -2.95 -7.19 18.09
C GLU A 223 -3.18 -6.27 19.29
N LYS A 224 -2.61 -5.05 19.30
CA LYS A 224 -2.88 -4.05 20.33
C LYS A 224 -4.37 -3.70 20.42
N THR A 225 -5.04 -3.59 19.27
CA THR A 225 -6.48 -3.33 19.22
C THR A 225 -7.29 -4.52 19.72
N ALA A 226 -6.91 -5.75 19.38
CA ALA A 226 -7.55 -6.95 19.90
C ALA A 226 -7.39 -7.08 21.43
N LYS A 227 -6.21 -6.78 21.97
CA LYS A 227 -5.96 -6.74 23.41
C LYS A 227 -6.84 -5.72 24.14
N LEU A 228 -7.19 -4.60 23.48
CA LEU A 228 -8.14 -3.63 24.01
C LEU A 228 -9.56 -4.21 24.15
N LEU A 229 -9.97 -5.05 23.19
CA LEU A 229 -11.27 -5.73 23.18
C LEU A 229 -11.31 -6.94 24.14
N GLY A 230 -10.15 -7.43 24.57
CA GLY A 230 -10.02 -8.58 25.48
C GLY A 230 -10.66 -9.84 24.91
N ASP A 231 -11.29 -10.64 25.78
CA ASP A 231 -11.94 -11.92 25.42
C ASP A 231 -13.09 -11.77 24.41
N LYS A 232 -13.51 -10.53 24.09
CA LYS A 232 -14.52 -10.26 23.07
C LYS A 232 -13.99 -10.35 21.65
N CYS A 233 -12.68 -10.32 21.43
CA CYS A 233 -12.10 -10.39 20.10
C CYS A 233 -11.17 -11.59 19.97
N GLN A 234 -11.55 -12.56 19.14
CA GLN A 234 -10.69 -13.66 18.78
C GLN A 234 -9.83 -13.31 17.55
N LEU A 235 -8.54 -13.60 17.61
CA LEU A 235 -7.64 -13.41 16.48
C LEU A 235 -7.32 -14.72 15.79
N TRP A 236 -7.47 -14.73 14.47
CA TRP A 236 -6.89 -15.73 13.59
C TRP A 236 -5.67 -15.13 12.91
N ILE A 237 -4.49 -15.38 13.48
CA ILE A 237 -3.22 -14.95 12.91
C ILE A 237 -2.69 -16.05 11.99
N THR A 238 -2.47 -15.73 10.72
CA THR A 238 -2.06 -16.74 9.72
C THR A 238 -1.16 -16.14 8.64
N ASN A 239 -0.32 -16.97 8.03
CA ASN A 239 0.45 -16.65 6.82
C ASN A 239 -0.14 -17.27 5.55
N GLU A 240 -1.27 -17.98 5.65
CA GLU A 240 -1.98 -18.58 4.50
C GLU A 240 -2.63 -17.53 3.61
N HIS A 241 -3.01 -16.40 4.22
CA HIS A 241 -3.62 -15.27 3.55
C HIS A 241 -2.71 -14.04 3.55
N GLN A 242 -2.85 -13.25 2.50
CA GLN A 242 -2.33 -11.88 2.43
C GLN A 242 -3.48 -10.90 2.66
N HIS A 243 -3.27 -9.62 2.41
CA HIS A 243 -4.35 -8.63 2.54
C HIS A 243 -5.55 -8.97 1.64
N SER A 244 -5.31 -9.66 0.52
CA SER A 244 -6.33 -10.17 -0.40
C SER A 244 -7.14 -11.36 0.11
N GLY A 245 -7.02 -11.78 1.39
CA GLY A 245 -7.63 -13.01 1.92
C GLY A 245 -9.11 -13.20 1.56
N LEU A 246 -9.93 -12.14 1.68
CA LEU A 246 -11.35 -12.21 1.31
C LEU A 246 -11.60 -12.38 -0.20
N ARG A 247 -10.69 -11.86 -1.04
CA ARG A 247 -10.76 -12.02 -2.50
C ARG A 247 -10.29 -13.41 -2.94
N ASP A 248 -9.30 -13.95 -2.24
CA ASP A 248 -8.66 -15.21 -2.59
C ASP A 248 -9.46 -16.43 -2.08
N ASP A 249 -10.06 -16.33 -0.90
CA ASP A 249 -10.88 -17.38 -0.28
C ASP A 249 -12.02 -16.77 0.56
N GLY A 250 -12.92 -16.06 -0.10
CA GLY A 250 -13.99 -15.32 0.59
C GLY A 250 -14.92 -16.21 1.41
N TYR A 251 -15.26 -17.39 0.89
CA TYR A 251 -16.13 -18.33 1.60
C TYR A 251 -15.43 -18.92 2.83
N GLY A 252 -14.20 -19.40 2.70
CA GLY A 252 -13.45 -20.00 3.80
C GLY A 252 -13.18 -18.99 4.91
N VAL A 253 -12.67 -17.82 4.54
CA VAL A 253 -12.37 -16.73 5.49
C VAL A 253 -13.62 -16.27 6.23
N LEU A 254 -14.70 -15.96 5.51
CA LEU A 254 -15.92 -15.44 6.13
C LEU A 254 -16.60 -16.49 7.01
N SER A 255 -16.67 -17.74 6.56
CA SER A 255 -17.27 -18.84 7.32
C SER A 255 -16.54 -19.05 8.64
N LYS A 256 -15.19 -19.05 8.61
CA LYS A 256 -14.37 -19.18 9.81
C LYS A 256 -14.56 -18.01 10.78
N LEU A 257 -14.52 -16.77 10.29
CA LEU A 257 -14.72 -15.58 11.14
C LEU A 257 -16.11 -15.56 11.80
N ILE A 258 -17.16 -15.97 11.09
CA ILE A 258 -18.50 -16.09 11.65
C ILE A 258 -18.56 -17.19 12.73
N ALA A 259 -17.95 -18.35 12.48
CA ALA A 259 -17.89 -19.44 13.46
C ALA A 259 -17.14 -19.02 14.73
N MET A 260 -15.99 -18.35 14.59
CA MET A 260 -15.22 -17.80 15.71
C MET A 260 -16.03 -16.78 16.52
N ALA A 261 -16.71 -15.84 15.85
CA ALA A 261 -17.55 -14.85 16.53
C ALA A 261 -18.74 -15.46 17.27
N ARG A 262 -19.23 -16.63 16.84
CA ARG A 262 -20.29 -17.39 17.55
C ARG A 262 -19.77 -18.29 18.67
N GLY A 263 -18.46 -18.54 18.72
CA GLY A 263 -17.85 -19.52 19.62
C GLY A 263 -17.95 -20.96 19.12
N ASP A 264 -18.32 -21.18 17.85
CA ASP A 264 -18.39 -22.50 17.21
C ASP A 264 -16.99 -23.01 16.80
N ASP A 265 -16.03 -22.10 16.64
CA ASP A 265 -14.61 -22.37 16.35
C ASP A 265 -13.75 -21.65 17.39
N VAL A 266 -13.04 -22.42 18.22
CA VAL A 266 -12.07 -21.88 19.19
C VAL A 266 -10.69 -21.98 18.55
N THR A 267 -10.34 -20.95 17.79
CA THR A 267 -8.98 -20.82 17.25
C THR A 267 -8.03 -20.39 18.37
N PRO A 268 -6.95 -21.14 18.65
CA PRO A 268 -5.95 -20.72 19.62
C PRO A 268 -5.31 -19.40 19.15
N SER A 269 -5.41 -18.37 20.00
CA SER A 269 -4.83 -17.04 19.76
C SER A 269 -3.67 -16.76 20.69
#